data_AF-A0A7G2K0X8-F1
#
_entry.id   AF-A0A7G2K0X8-F1
#
_cell.length_a   1.000
_cell.length_b   1.000
_cell.length_c   1.000
_cell.angle_alpha   90.00
_cell.angle_beta   90.00
_cell.angle_gamma   90.00
#
_symmetry.space_group_name_H-M   'P 1'
#
loop_
_entity.id
_entity.type
_entity.pdbx_description
1 polymer ?
#
loop_
_entity_poly.entity_id
_entity_poly.type
_entity_poly.pdbx_seq_one_letter_code
_entity_poly.pdbx_strand_id
1 'polypeptide(L)'
;MRTLLPFIRLFKFAKFPLILGLVLMILGLGSSMSLLTVSGWFLAATAIAGLGTLFNFFYPSASVRGLAIGRTVMRYFEKIVTHDATFRILSKLRVQVFEKI
;
A
#
# COMPACT_ATOMS: atom_id res chain seq x y z
N MET A 1 9.59 -26.88 -13.33
CA MET A 1 9.55 -25.40 -13.29
C MET A 1 9.09 -24.73 -14.59
N ARG A 2 9.14 -25.37 -15.78
CA ARG A 2 8.65 -24.77 -17.05
C ARG A 2 7.12 -24.73 -17.22
N THR A 3 6.37 -25.40 -16.34
CA THR A 3 4.90 -25.49 -16.37
C THR A 3 4.18 -24.22 -15.91
N LEU A 4 4.88 -23.27 -15.26
CA LEU A 4 4.32 -21.99 -14.82
C LEU A 4 4.46 -20.86 -15.86
N LEU A 5 5.28 -21.05 -16.90
CA LEU A 5 5.49 -20.08 -17.99
C LEU A 5 4.20 -19.65 -18.73
N PRO A 6 3.19 -20.52 -18.94
CA PRO A 6 1.93 -20.11 -19.56
C PRO A 6 1.12 -19.12 -18.71
N PHE A 7 1.25 -19.18 -17.38
CA PHE A 7 0.51 -18.33 -16.44
C PHE A 7 0.99 -16.88 -16.43
N ILE A 8 2.29 -16.65 -16.68
CA ILE A 8 2.88 -15.31 -16.82
C ILE A 8 2.31 -14.57 -18.04
N ARG A 9 1.90 -15.30 -19.09
CA ARG A 9 1.23 -14.72 -20.27
C ARG A 9 -0.17 -14.19 -19.95
N LEU A 10 -0.83 -14.69 -18.91
CA LEU A 10 -2.16 -14.23 -18.47
C LEU A 10 -2.08 -12.85 -17.79
N PHE A 11 -0.95 -12.53 -17.18
CA PHE A 11 -0.66 -11.23 -16.54
C PHE A 11 -0.56 -10.06 -17.53
N LYS A 12 -0.37 -10.33 -18.84
CA LYS A 12 -0.34 -9.28 -19.88
C LYS A 12 -1.67 -8.52 -20.03
N PHE A 13 -2.79 -9.09 -19.59
CA PHE A 13 -4.10 -8.42 -19.62
C PHE A 13 -4.35 -7.51 -18.40
N ALA A 14 -3.50 -7.56 -17.38
CA ALA A 14 -3.67 -6.87 -16.10
C ALA A 14 -2.55 -5.84 -15.83
N LYS A 15 -1.98 -5.23 -16.90
CA LYS A 15 -0.87 -4.26 -16.76
C LYS A 15 -1.26 -3.03 -15.92
N PHE A 16 -2.47 -2.50 -16.14
CA PHE A 16 -2.99 -1.35 -15.39
C PHE A 16 -3.17 -1.62 -13.90
N PRO A 17 -3.90 -2.66 -13.46
CA PRO A 17 -4.02 -2.96 -12.05
C PRO A 17 -2.68 -3.36 -11.41
N LEU A 18 -1.77 -3.98 -12.16
CA LEU A 18 -0.44 -4.31 -11.63
C LEU A 18 0.42 -3.07 -11.37
N ILE A 19 0.46 -2.14 -12.32
CA ILE A 19 1.19 -0.87 -12.17
C ILE A 19 0.55 -0.05 -11.04
N LEU A 20 -0.78 -0.01 -10.97
CA LEU A 20 -1.50 0.69 -9.91
C LEU A 20 -1.20 0.09 -8.54
N GLY A 21 -1.21 -1.23 -8.41
CA GLY A 21 -0.83 -1.95 -7.18
C GLY A 21 0.62 -1.65 -6.77
N LEU A 22 1.56 -1.62 -7.73
CA LEU A 22 2.95 -1.27 -7.46
C LEU A 22 3.09 0.18 -6.97
N VAL A 23 2.41 1.13 -7.60
CA VAL A 23 2.42 2.54 -7.19
C VAL A 23 1.83 2.70 -5.79
N LEU A 24 0.70 2.04 -5.50
CA LEU A 24 0.07 2.04 -4.17
C LEU A 24 0.98 1.44 -3.10
N MET A 25 1.69 0.35 -3.42
CA MET A 25 2.64 -0.28 -2.53
C MET A 25 3.82 0.66 -2.19
N ILE A 26 4.37 1.34 -3.21
CA ILE A 26 5.45 2.33 -3.03
C ILE A 26 4.96 3.51 -2.19
N LEU A 27 3.77 4.04 -2.46
CA LEU A 27 3.17 5.13 -1.68
C LEU A 27 2.90 4.71 -0.23
N GLY A 28 2.44 3.47 0.00
CA GLY A 28 2.24 2.92 1.33
C GLY A 28 3.55 2.77 2.12
N LEU A 29 4.63 2.35 1.46
CA LEU A 29 5.97 2.30 2.05
C LEU A 29 6.48 3.71 2.37
N GLY A 30 6.35 4.65 1.43
CA GLY A 30 6.74 6.05 1.63
C GLY A 30 5.98 6.72 2.78
N SER A 31 4.68 6.43 2.92
CA SER A 31 3.86 6.88 4.04
C SER A 31 4.34 6.29 5.37
N SER A 32 4.75 5.02 5.39
CA SER A 32 5.29 4.35 6.60
C SER A 32 6.64 4.94 7.01
N MET A 33 7.53 5.22 6.06
CA MET A 33 8.81 5.90 6.33
C MET A 33 8.56 7.32 6.83
N SER A 34 7.65 8.07 6.19
CA SER A 34 7.28 9.43 6.61
C SER A 34 6.72 9.46 8.03
N LEU A 35 5.89 8.48 8.41
CA LEU A 35 5.40 8.34 9.78
C LEU A 35 6.52 8.20 10.80
N LEU A 36 7.51 7.35 10.51
CA LEU A 36 8.66 7.16 11.39
C LEU A 36 9.48 8.44 11.54
N THR A 37 9.78 9.11 10.42
CA THR A 37 10.54 10.36 10.42
C THR A 37 9.81 11.49 11.16
N VAL A 38 8.52 11.70 10.87
CA VAL A 38 7.72 12.74 11.53
C VAL A 38 7.54 12.45 13.02
N SER A 39 7.36 11.18 13.40
CA SER A 39 7.26 10.79 14.82
C SER A 39 8.58 11.01 15.56
N GLY A 40 9.71 10.70 14.93
CA GLY A 40 11.05 10.94 15.51
C GLY A 40 11.33 12.42 15.71
N TRP A 41 11.04 13.25 14.70
CA TRP A 41 11.15 14.71 14.81
C TRP A 41 10.23 15.28 15.90
N PHE A 42 9.00 14.77 15.98
CA PHE A 42 8.04 15.19 17.00
C PHE A 42 8.51 14.91 18.42
N LEU A 43 9.03 13.70 18.67
CA LEU A 43 9.61 13.32 19.96
C LEU A 43 10.74 14.28 20.37
N ALA A 44 11.69 14.53 19.46
CA ALA A 44 12.80 15.46 19.70
C ALA A 44 12.29 16.88 19.98
N ALA A 45 11.30 17.36 19.21
CA ALA A 45 10.71 18.68 19.39
C ALA A 45 9.97 18.82 20.73
N THR A 46 9.25 17.77 21.17
CA THR A 46 8.60 17.77 22.49
C THR A 46 9.60 17.74 23.66
N ALA A 47 10.75 17.08 23.49
CA ALA A 47 11.81 17.08 24.50
C ALA A 47 12.40 18.49 24.69
N ILE A 48 12.60 19.23 23.60
CA ILE A 48 13.05 20.63 23.64
C ILE A 48 11.96 21.53 24.21
N ALA A 49 10.69 21.29 23.86
CA ALA A 49 9.57 22.06 24.38
C ALA A 49 9.40 21.96 25.90
N GLY A 50 9.68 20.78 26.47
CA GLY A 50 9.67 20.54 27.91
C GLY A 50 10.66 21.41 28.71
N LEU A 51 11.65 22.01 28.03
CA LEU A 51 12.62 22.94 28.65
C LEU A 51 12.09 24.38 28.77
N GLY A 52 10.84 24.66 28.37
CA GLY A 52 10.16 25.94 28.66
C GLY A 52 9.67 26.74 27.46
N THR A 53 9.64 26.17 26.25
CA THR A 53 9.11 26.86 25.07
C THR A 53 7.66 26.49 24.78
N LEU A 54 6.82 27.47 24.43
CA LEU A 54 5.45 27.25 23.95
C LEU A 54 5.47 26.49 22.62
N PHE A 55 5.07 25.21 22.63
CA PHE A 55 5.08 24.34 21.46
C PHE A 55 3.66 23.96 21.04
N ASN A 56 3.31 24.24 19.77
CA ASN A 56 2.01 23.88 19.22
C ASN A 56 1.96 22.39 18.85
N PHE A 57 1.51 21.55 19.78
CA PHE A 57 1.36 20.09 19.62
C PHE A 57 0.34 19.67 18.53
N PHE A 58 -0.58 20.57 18.17
CA PHE A 58 -1.66 20.26 17.23
C PHE A 58 -1.17 20.02 15.79
N TYR A 59 -0.21 20.80 15.29
CA TYR A 59 0.28 20.66 13.91
C TYR A 59 1.00 19.33 13.67
N PRO A 60 1.97 18.92 14.52
CA PRO A 60 2.60 17.61 14.34
C PRO A 60 1.62 16.46 14.56
N SER A 61 0.72 16.56 15.55
CA SER A 61 -0.32 15.55 15.81
C SER A 61 -1.22 15.33 14.59
N ALA A 62 -1.69 16.41 13.95
CA ALA A 62 -2.50 16.34 12.75
C ALA A 62 -1.74 15.70 11.58
N SER A 63 -0.45 16.02 11.40
CA SER A 63 0.38 15.43 10.34
C SER A 63 0.59 13.92 10.52
N VAL A 64 0.83 13.46 11.75
CA VAL A 64 0.97 12.02 12.06
C VAL A 64 -0.34 11.28 11.79
N ARG A 65 -1.48 11.83 12.22
CA ARG A 65 -2.80 11.24 11.94
C ARG A 65 -3.11 11.20 10.45
N GLY A 66 -2.85 12.28 9.71
CA GLY A 66 -3.04 12.34 8.26
C GLY A 66 -2.23 11.28 7.53
N LEU A 67 -0.95 11.11 7.88
CA LEU A 67 -0.09 10.08 7.31
C LEU A 67 -0.56 8.65 7.69
N ALA A 68 -1.01 8.44 8.93
CA ALA A 68 -1.53 7.14 9.37
C ALA A 68 -2.80 6.71 8.62
N ILE A 69 -3.72 7.65 8.37
CA ILE A 69 -4.92 7.41 7.57
C ILE A 69 -4.53 7.16 6.11
N GLY A 70 -3.67 8.00 5.53
CA GLY A 70 -3.18 7.86 4.17
C GLY A 70 -2.57 6.47 3.92
N ARG A 71 -1.72 5.98 4.83
CA ARG A 71 -1.16 4.62 4.78
C ARG A 71 -2.23 3.54 4.69
N THR A 72 -3.26 3.64 5.52
CA THR A 72 -4.35 2.64 5.58
C THR A 72 -5.15 2.64 4.28
N VAL A 73 -5.46 3.83 3.76
CA VAL A 73 -6.17 3.99 2.49
C VAL A 73 -5.35 3.41 1.33
N MET A 74 -4.06 3.72 1.23
CA MET A 74 -3.18 3.18 0.18
C MET A 74 -3.13 1.65 0.20
N ARG A 75 -2.98 1.04 1.38
CA ARG A 75 -3.01 -0.42 1.54
C ARG A 75 -4.36 -1.05 1.22
N TYR A 76 -5.45 -0.36 1.51
CA TYR A 76 -6.80 -0.84 1.19
C TYR A 76 -7.02 -0.90 -0.33
N PHE A 77 -6.67 0.16 -1.04
CA PHE A 77 -6.72 0.18 -2.50
C PHE A 77 -5.79 -0.87 -3.13
N GLU A 78 -4.57 -1.03 -2.59
CA GLU A 78 -3.64 -2.08 -3.04
C GLU A 78 -4.28 -3.47 -2.93
N LYS A 79 -4.95 -3.76 -1.81
CA LYS A 79 -5.68 -5.02 -1.61
C LYS A 79 -6.78 -5.20 -2.63
N ILE A 80 -7.64 -4.21 -2.86
CA ILE A 80 -8.75 -4.31 -3.84
C ILE A 80 -8.21 -4.66 -5.21
N VAL A 81 -7.21 -3.91 -5.67
CA VAL A 81 -6.63 -4.07 -7.01
C VAL A 81 -5.99 -5.45 -7.19
N THR A 82 -5.32 -5.94 -6.14
CA THR A 82 -4.68 -7.27 -6.16
C THR A 82 -5.72 -8.40 -6.09
N HIS A 83 -6.82 -8.18 -5.36
CA HIS A 83 -7.91 -9.15 -5.22
C HIS A 83 -8.67 -9.35 -6.52
N ASP A 84 -8.99 -8.25 -7.23
CA ASP A 84 -9.63 -8.31 -8.55
C ASP A 84 -8.77 -9.05 -9.57
N ALA A 85 -7.45 -8.81 -9.54
CA ALA A 85 -6.51 -9.54 -10.40
C ALA A 85 -6.54 -11.05 -10.12
N THR A 86 -6.57 -11.44 -8.84
CA THR A 86 -6.58 -12.85 -8.43
C THR A 86 -7.88 -13.55 -8.84
N PHE A 87 -9.04 -12.92 -8.62
CA PHE A 87 -10.33 -13.50 -9.01
C PHE A 87 -10.48 -13.69 -10.51
N ARG A 88 -9.99 -12.74 -11.30
CA ARG A 88 -10.06 -12.83 -12.77
C ARG A 88 -9.21 -13.98 -13.31
N ILE A 89 -8.08 -14.26 -12.67
CA ILE A 89 -7.25 -15.44 -12.97
C ILE A 89 -7.99 -16.73 -12.57
N LEU A 90 -8.57 -16.78 -11.37
CA LEU A 90 -9.30 -17.95 -10.87
C LEU A 90 -10.52 -18.29 -11.75
N SER A 91 -11.25 -17.28 -12.22
CA SER A 91 -12.37 -17.43 -13.14
C SER A 91 -11.94 -18.07 -14.46
N LYS A 92 -10.86 -17.57 -15.08
CA LYS A 92 -10.34 -18.15 -16.33
C LYS A 92 -9.88 -19.59 -16.15
N LEU A 93 -9.21 -19.88 -15.04
CA LEU A 93 -8.74 -21.23 -14.74
C LEU A 93 -9.92 -22.19 -14.55
N ARG A 94 -10.98 -21.75 -13.87
CA ARG A 94 -12.22 -22.53 -13.71
C ARG A 94 -12.82 -22.89 -15.07
N VAL A 95 -13.01 -21.92 -15.96
CA VAL A 95 -13.58 -22.19 -17.30
C VAL A 95 -12.73 -23.21 -18.06
N GLN A 96 -11.40 -23.04 -18.09
CA GLN A 96 -10.50 -23.96 -18.79
C GLN A 96 -10.50 -25.39 -18.24
N VAL A 97 -10.69 -25.56 -16.93
CA VAL A 97 -10.76 -26.88 -16.32
C VAL A 97 -12.10 -27.55 -16.62
N PHE A 98 -13.21 -26.81 -16.49
CA PHE A 98 -14.55 -27.35 -16.74
C PHE A 98 -14.84 -27.61 -18.21
N GLU A 99 -14.24 -26.87 -19.14
CA GLU A 99 -14.37 -27.10 -20.58
C GLU A 99 -13.61 -28.35 -21.05
N LYS A 100 -12.66 -28.84 -20.24
CA LYS A 100 -11.82 -30.01 -20.54
C LYS A 100 -12.30 -31.30 -19.85
N ILE A 101 -13.30 -31.19 -18.97
CA ILE A 101 -14.00 -32.32 -18.33
C ILE A 101 -15.23 -32.64 -19.18
#